data_AF-A0A7J2TKR4-F1
#
_entry.id   AF-A0A7J2TKR4-F1
#
_cell.length_a   1.000
_cell.length_b   1.000
_cell.length_c   1.000
_cell.angle_alpha   90.00
_cell.angle_beta   90.00
_cell.angle_gamma   90.00
#
_symmetry.space_group_name_H-M   'P 1'
#
loop_
_entity.id
_entity.type
_entity.pdbx_description
1 polymer ?
#
loop_
_entity_poly.entity_id
_entity_poly.type
_entity_poly.pdbx_seq_one_letter_code
_entity_poly.pdbx_strand_id
1 'polypeptide(L)'
;MRNAFRYLYSAEELLRFKAAEALAVLCPKSNARNYILRLFWLLSDESGAYCIGSPLGIAEIGRKNPDIFESFKIKFLYLLENEEVERSYVAYGILRNAEIYFDTEARFLLEKKALELNDQKFLAYSALAIQKLGGDASNVVKRISSAVKIYNGTDLVELDAEAFRDFIKSNIF
;
A
#
# COMPACT_ATOMS: atom_id res chain seq x y z
N MET A 1 12.14 1.52 17.43
CA MET A 1 12.28 0.93 16.07
C MET A 1 12.39 -0.60 16.06
N ARG A 2 13.26 -1.25 16.86
CA ARG A 2 13.45 -2.72 16.82
C ARG A 2 12.15 -3.54 16.97
N ASN A 3 11.26 -3.16 17.90
CA ASN A 3 9.99 -3.86 18.09
C ASN A 3 9.00 -3.62 16.93
N ALA A 4 8.96 -2.40 16.37
CA ALA A 4 8.09 -2.09 15.24
C ALA A 4 8.51 -2.86 13.97
N PHE A 5 9.81 -3.02 13.73
CA PHE A 5 10.30 -3.91 12.66
C PHE A 5 9.82 -5.35 12.81
N ARG A 6 9.78 -5.88 14.04
CA ARG A 6 9.26 -7.24 14.30
C ARG A 6 7.77 -7.35 13.99
N TYR A 7 6.97 -6.36 14.40
CA TYR A 7 5.52 -6.38 14.20
C TYR A 7 5.10 -6.10 12.75
N LEU A 8 5.99 -5.56 11.92
CA LEU A 8 5.79 -5.47 10.48
C LEU A 8 5.52 -6.84 9.84
N TYR A 9 6.03 -7.90 10.45
CA TYR A 9 5.89 -9.30 10.01
C TYR A 9 4.99 -10.12 10.96
N SER A 10 4.13 -9.45 11.74
CA SER A 10 3.13 -10.11 12.59
C SER A 10 2.16 -10.93 11.73
N ALA A 11 1.62 -12.03 12.26
CA ALA A 11 0.49 -12.74 11.64
C ALA A 11 -0.80 -11.90 11.63
N GLU A 12 -1.00 -11.08 12.68
CA GLU A 12 -2.12 -10.13 12.74
C GLU A 12 -1.89 -8.94 11.80
N GLU A 13 -2.81 -8.79 10.85
CA GLU A 13 -2.75 -7.74 9.83
C GLU A 13 -2.78 -6.33 10.43
N LEU A 14 -3.64 -6.07 11.41
CA LEU A 14 -3.75 -4.74 12.03
C LEU A 14 -2.42 -4.32 12.68
N LEU A 15 -1.72 -5.27 13.31
CA LEU A 15 -0.41 -5.01 13.89
C LEU A 15 0.63 -4.65 12.83
N ARG A 16 0.55 -5.19 11.61
CA ARG A 16 1.45 -4.82 10.50
C ARG A 16 1.25 -3.36 10.10
N PHE A 17 -0.01 -2.92 9.95
CA PHE A 17 -0.32 -1.51 9.64
C PHE A 17 0.15 -0.57 10.75
N LYS A 18 -0.18 -0.87 12.00
CA LYS A 18 0.26 -0.05 13.15
C LYS A 18 1.77 -0.03 13.31
N ALA A 19 2.44 -1.15 13.03
CA ALA A 19 3.88 -1.22 13.03
C ALA A 19 4.51 -0.35 11.94
N ALA A 20 3.96 -0.36 10.72
CA ALA A 20 4.43 0.50 9.62
C ALA A 20 4.26 1.99 9.94
N GLU A 21 3.11 2.39 10.49
CA GLU A 21 2.88 3.77 10.92
C GLU A 21 3.82 4.18 12.06
N ALA A 22 4.02 3.31 13.06
CA ALA A 22 4.97 3.53 14.14
C ALA A 22 6.41 3.61 13.62
N LEU A 23 6.79 2.80 12.64
CA LEU A 23 8.10 2.89 11.99
C LEU A 23 8.30 4.25 11.35
N ALA A 24 7.32 4.77 10.62
CA ALA A 24 7.42 6.09 10.00
C ALA A 24 7.57 7.22 11.02
N VAL A 25 6.87 7.16 12.15
CA VAL A 25 6.99 8.15 13.23
C VAL A 25 8.35 8.06 13.94
N LEU A 26 8.84 6.84 14.18
CA LEU A 26 10.09 6.61 14.91
C LEU A 26 11.33 6.72 14.02
N CYS A 27 11.18 6.74 12.70
CA CYS A 27 12.28 6.83 11.76
C CYS A 27 12.71 8.29 11.58
N PRO A 28 13.90 8.70 12.07
CA PRO A 28 14.38 10.04 11.83
C PRO A 28 14.71 10.21 10.34
N LYS A 29 14.44 11.39 9.78
CA LYS A 29 14.67 11.71 8.37
C LYS A 29 16.08 11.35 7.88
N SER A 30 17.10 11.60 8.71
CA SER A 30 18.50 11.28 8.42
C SER A 30 18.76 9.78 8.15
N ASN A 31 17.92 8.89 8.66
CA ASN A 31 18.03 7.44 8.47
C ASN A 31 16.98 6.84 7.53
N ALA A 32 15.97 7.61 7.09
CA ALA A 32 14.86 7.09 6.30
C ALA A 32 15.33 6.38 5.02
N ARG A 33 16.32 6.94 4.32
CA ARG A 33 16.93 6.32 3.13
C ARG A 33 17.49 4.92 3.43
N ASN A 34 18.22 4.77 4.54
CA ASN A 34 18.84 3.50 4.92
C ASN A 34 17.79 2.46 5.33
N TYR A 35 16.71 2.88 5.99
CA TYR A 35 15.62 1.97 6.33
C TYR A 35 14.82 1.52 5.12
N ILE A 36 14.51 2.42 4.18
CA ILE A 36 13.87 2.05 2.90
C ILE A 36 14.74 1.05 2.12
N LEU A 37 16.04 1.33 2.00
CA LEU A 37 16.98 0.40 1.36
C LEU A 37 17.02 -0.97 2.03
N ARG A 38 17.04 -1.00 3.37
CA ARG A 38 16.99 -2.24 4.13
C ARG A 38 15.71 -3.03 3.87
N LEU A 39 14.56 -2.37 3.81
CA LEU A 39 13.28 -3.03 3.52
C LEU A 39 13.25 -3.57 2.08
N PHE A 40 13.78 -2.84 1.11
CA PHE A 40 13.95 -3.36 -0.24
C PHE A 40 14.90 -4.56 -0.30
N TRP A 41 15.97 -4.55 0.50
CA TRP A 41 16.90 -5.68 0.58
C TRP A 41 16.21 -6.93 1.16
N LEU A 42 15.37 -6.77 2.19
CA LEU A 42 14.59 -7.87 2.77
C LEU A 42 13.59 -8.47 1.77
N LEU A 43 13.05 -7.68 0.82
CA LEU A 43 12.22 -8.17 -0.28
C LEU A 43 13.00 -9.06 -1.26
N SER A 44 14.31 -8.85 -1.40
CA SER A 44 15.17 -9.66 -2.28
C SER A 44 15.57 -11.00 -1.68
N ASP A 45 15.36 -11.20 -0.38
CA ASP A 45 15.65 -12.46 0.33
C ASP A 45 14.51 -13.50 0.17
N GLU A 46 13.49 -13.19 -0.65
CA GLU A 46 12.35 -14.05 -1.06
C GLU A 46 11.63 -14.80 0.08
N SER A 47 11.77 -14.36 1.33
CA SER A 47 11.03 -14.94 2.43
C SER A 47 9.60 -14.38 2.46
N GLY A 48 8.61 -15.27 2.43
CA GLY A 48 7.20 -14.89 2.29
C GLY A 48 6.71 -13.84 3.29
N ALA A 49 7.22 -13.83 4.53
CA ALA A 49 6.84 -12.82 5.52
C ALA A 49 7.36 -11.41 5.17
N TYR A 50 8.58 -11.29 4.62
CA TYR A 50 9.13 -10.00 4.22
C TYR A 50 8.40 -9.40 3.02
N CYS A 51 7.96 -10.24 2.09
CA CYS A 51 7.16 -9.86 0.93
C CYS A 51 5.77 -9.33 1.31
N ILE A 52 5.29 -9.65 2.52
CA ILE A 52 4.06 -9.10 3.10
C ILE A 52 4.34 -7.76 3.79
N GLY A 53 5.18 -7.74 4.83
CA GLY A 53 5.29 -6.55 5.69
C GLY A 53 6.06 -5.36 5.08
N SER A 54 7.10 -5.63 4.29
CA SER A 54 8.06 -4.61 3.87
C SER A 54 7.48 -3.49 3.00
N PRO A 55 6.53 -3.75 2.06
CA PRO A 55 5.86 -2.71 1.30
C PRO A 55 5.17 -1.66 2.18
N LEU A 56 4.49 -2.07 3.26
CA LEU A 56 3.84 -1.15 4.21
C LEU A 56 4.87 -0.22 4.87
N GLY A 57 5.98 -0.79 5.34
CA GLY A 57 7.05 -0.03 5.99
C GLY A 57 7.70 0.98 5.04
N ILE A 58 7.95 0.58 3.78
CA ILE A 58 8.51 1.47 2.76
C ILE A 58 7.55 2.63 2.50
N ALA A 59 6.26 2.34 2.31
CA ALA A 59 5.27 3.35 2.00
C ALA A 59 5.05 4.36 3.13
N GLU A 60 4.96 3.91 4.39
CA GLU A 60 4.74 4.82 5.52
C GLU A 60 5.98 5.66 5.84
N ILE A 61 7.19 5.06 5.80
CA ILE A 61 8.44 5.83 5.95
C ILE A 61 8.56 6.86 4.82
N GLY A 62 8.25 6.44 3.59
CA GLY A 62 8.26 7.31 2.42
C GLY A 62 7.30 8.48 2.54
N ARG A 63 6.06 8.22 2.97
CA ARG A 63 5.04 9.25 3.21
C ARG A 63 5.47 10.32 4.19
N LYS A 64 6.23 9.94 5.24
CA LYS A 64 6.78 10.91 6.21
C LYS A 64 8.05 11.60 5.74
N ASN A 65 8.71 11.07 4.70
CA ASN A 65 9.98 11.57 4.17
C ASN A 65 9.91 11.67 2.63
N PRO A 66 9.02 12.52 2.10
CA PRO A 66 8.70 12.53 0.68
C PRO A 66 9.92 12.78 -0.21
N ASP A 67 10.74 13.77 0.10
CA ASP A 67 11.96 14.08 -0.64
C ASP A 67 12.93 12.89 -0.78
N ILE A 68 12.94 11.99 0.22
CA ILE A 68 13.72 10.75 0.18
C ILE A 68 12.99 9.68 -0.64
N PHE A 69 11.67 9.56 -0.48
CA PHE A 69 10.87 8.56 -1.19
C PHE A 69 10.86 8.76 -2.71
N GLU A 70 10.98 9.99 -3.19
CA GLU A 70 11.02 10.29 -4.62
C GLU A 70 12.10 9.48 -5.35
N SER A 71 13.26 9.27 -4.71
CA SER A 71 14.35 8.45 -5.25
C SER A 71 14.04 6.94 -5.34
N PHE A 72 12.98 6.49 -4.67
CA PHE A 72 12.56 5.08 -4.59
C PHE A 72 11.21 4.81 -5.23
N LYS A 73 10.46 5.86 -5.61
CA LYS A 73 9.08 5.78 -6.10
C LYS A 73 8.94 4.75 -7.22
N ILE A 74 9.74 4.88 -8.28
CA ILE A 74 9.71 3.95 -9.41
C ILE A 74 10.00 2.50 -8.97
N LYS A 75 11.00 2.30 -8.11
CA LYS A 75 11.31 0.97 -7.57
C LYS A 75 10.16 0.40 -6.74
N PHE A 76 9.45 1.24 -6.00
CA PHE A 76 8.27 0.84 -5.23
C PHE A 76 7.10 0.46 -6.16
N LEU A 77 6.85 1.23 -7.22
CA LEU A 77 5.81 0.91 -8.21
C LEU A 77 6.06 -0.43 -8.89
N TYR A 78 7.31 -0.74 -9.24
CA TYR A 78 7.67 -2.03 -9.84
C TYR A 78 7.46 -3.24 -8.90
N LEU A 79 7.22 -3.04 -7.60
CA LEU A 79 6.80 -4.14 -6.73
C LEU A 79 5.44 -4.72 -7.14
N LEU A 80 4.61 -3.97 -7.87
CA LEU A 80 3.35 -4.47 -8.44
C LEU A 80 3.58 -5.61 -9.45
N GLU A 81 4.75 -5.67 -10.10
CA GLU A 81 5.10 -6.73 -11.04
C GLU A 81 5.63 -7.99 -10.33
N ASN A 82 6.09 -7.88 -9.08
CA ASN A 82 6.63 -9.01 -8.32
C ASN A 82 5.49 -9.88 -7.74
N GLU A 83 5.44 -11.17 -8.11
CA GLU A 83 4.42 -12.14 -7.68
C GLU A 83 4.52 -12.55 -6.21
N GLU A 84 5.73 -12.52 -5.64
CA GLU A 84 5.96 -12.87 -4.25
C GLU A 84 5.47 -11.77 -3.29
N VAL A 85 5.44 -10.52 -3.76
CA VAL A 85 5.07 -9.35 -2.96
C VAL A 85 3.56 -9.29 -2.74
N GLU A 86 3.16 -8.94 -1.51
CA GLU A 86 1.79 -8.60 -1.19
C GLU A 86 1.38 -7.29 -1.89
N ARG A 87 0.91 -7.42 -3.14
CA ARG A 87 0.58 -6.31 -4.02
C ARG A 87 -0.53 -5.44 -3.45
N SER A 88 -1.45 -6.00 -2.64
CA SER A 88 -2.50 -5.19 -2.00
C SER A 88 -1.90 -4.12 -1.09
N TYR A 89 -0.76 -4.40 -0.46
CA TYR A 89 -0.05 -3.44 0.39
C TYR A 89 0.81 -2.45 -0.39
N VAL A 90 1.26 -2.82 -1.60
CA VAL A 90 1.82 -1.86 -2.55
C VAL A 90 0.75 -0.87 -3.01
N ALA A 91 -0.45 -1.34 -3.38
CA ALA A 91 -1.58 -0.51 -3.74
C ALA A 91 -2.02 0.41 -2.59
N TYR A 92 -2.08 -0.11 -1.36
CA TYR A 92 -2.27 0.73 -0.15
C TYR A 92 -1.18 1.79 -0.02
N GLY A 93 0.08 1.42 -0.25
CA GLY A 93 1.20 2.36 -0.17
C GLY A 93 1.08 3.49 -1.18
N ILE A 94 0.64 3.19 -2.41
CA ILE A 94 0.35 4.18 -3.44
C ILE A 94 -0.81 5.08 -2.99
N LEU A 95 -1.93 4.50 -2.52
CA LEU A 95 -3.07 5.26 -1.96
C LEU A 95 -2.62 6.27 -0.90
N ARG A 96 -1.78 5.85 0.04
CA ARG A 96 -1.31 6.71 1.15
C ARG A 96 -0.35 7.80 0.71
N ASN A 97 0.36 7.60 -0.40
CA ASN A 97 1.29 8.58 -0.96
C ASN A 97 0.65 9.47 -2.04
N ALA A 98 -0.54 9.10 -2.55
CA ALA A 98 -1.29 9.89 -3.54
C ALA A 98 -1.70 11.29 -3.02
N GLU A 99 -1.78 11.48 -1.69
CA GLU A 99 -1.97 12.80 -1.07
C GLU A 99 -0.81 13.75 -1.31
N ILE A 100 0.39 13.20 -1.51
CA ILE A 100 1.64 13.94 -1.62
C ILE A 100 2.07 14.03 -3.08
N TYR A 101 1.84 12.94 -3.84
CA TYR A 101 2.28 12.79 -5.21
C TYR A 101 1.11 12.46 -6.12
N PHE A 102 0.82 13.37 -7.03
CA PHE A 102 0.06 13.03 -8.22
C PHE A 102 0.98 12.30 -9.19
N ASP A 103 0.70 11.01 -9.43
CA ASP A 103 1.54 10.14 -10.24
C ASP A 103 0.70 9.36 -11.26
N THR A 104 0.79 9.77 -12.52
CA THR A 104 0.05 9.14 -13.63
C THR A 104 0.59 7.76 -13.98
N GLU A 105 1.87 7.48 -13.73
CA GLU A 105 2.47 6.16 -13.94
C GLU A 105 1.94 5.18 -12.89
N ALA A 106 1.88 5.59 -11.62
CA ALA A 106 1.28 4.80 -10.56
C ALA A 106 -0.18 4.45 -10.87
N ARG A 107 -0.97 5.43 -11.34
CA ARG A 107 -2.36 5.20 -11.76
C ARG A 107 -2.44 4.18 -12.89
N PHE A 108 -1.66 4.36 -13.96
CA PHE A 108 -1.66 3.44 -15.10
C PHE A 108 -1.29 2.01 -14.71
N LEU A 109 -0.26 1.84 -13.88
CA LEU A 109 0.16 0.52 -13.40
C LEU A 109 -0.90 -0.14 -12.52
N LEU A 110 -1.57 0.61 -11.65
CA LEU A 110 -2.69 0.10 -10.85
C LEU A 110 -3.86 -0.34 -11.73
N GLU A 111 -4.26 0.48 -12.71
CA GLU A 111 -5.33 0.14 -13.66
C GLU A 111 -5.00 -1.14 -14.42
N LYS A 112 -3.79 -1.22 -15.00
CA LYS A 112 -3.31 -2.40 -15.72
C LYS A 112 -3.33 -3.63 -14.82
N LYS A 113 -2.74 -3.56 -13.63
CA LYS A 113 -2.67 -4.71 -12.71
C LYS A 113 -4.03 -5.10 -12.15
N ALA A 114 -4.92 -4.14 -11.92
CA ALA A 114 -6.28 -4.43 -11.51
C ALA A 114 -7.03 -5.20 -12.59
N LEU A 115 -6.71 -4.98 -13.88
CA LEU A 115 -7.26 -5.77 -14.98
C LEU A 115 -6.76 -7.22 -14.99
N GLU A 116 -5.51 -7.45 -14.60
CA GLU A 116 -4.88 -8.79 -14.58
C GLU A 116 -5.26 -9.63 -13.35
N LEU A 117 -5.42 -8.99 -12.19
CA LEU A 117 -5.59 -9.68 -10.92
C LEU A 117 -7.06 -9.72 -10.48
N ASN A 118 -7.47 -10.79 -9.80
CA ASN A 118 -8.80 -10.91 -9.19
C ASN A 118 -8.76 -10.88 -7.65
N ASP A 119 -7.64 -10.44 -7.08
CA ASP A 119 -7.50 -10.26 -5.63
C ASP A 119 -8.36 -9.09 -5.15
N GLN A 120 -9.36 -9.39 -4.31
CA GLN A 120 -10.39 -8.42 -3.93
C GLN A 120 -9.84 -7.29 -3.06
N LYS A 121 -8.82 -7.57 -2.23
CA LYS A 121 -8.17 -6.56 -1.39
C LYS A 121 -7.30 -5.62 -2.23
N PHE A 122 -6.56 -6.17 -3.19
CA PHE A 122 -5.81 -5.41 -4.17
C PHE A 122 -6.73 -4.53 -5.02
N LEU A 123 -7.84 -5.07 -5.52
CA LEU A 123 -8.83 -4.29 -6.28
C LEU A 123 -9.40 -3.13 -5.43
N ALA A 124 -9.71 -3.37 -4.17
CA ALA A 124 -10.20 -2.34 -3.26
C ALA A 124 -9.19 -1.20 -3.05
N TYR A 125 -7.94 -1.52 -2.69
CA TYR A 125 -6.91 -0.48 -2.54
C TYR A 125 -6.55 0.21 -3.85
N SER A 126 -6.56 -0.52 -4.97
CA SER A 126 -6.31 0.05 -6.29
C SER A 126 -7.40 1.03 -6.68
N ALA A 127 -8.67 0.69 -6.44
CA ALA A 127 -9.78 1.58 -6.73
C ALA A 127 -9.67 2.90 -5.94
N LEU A 128 -9.37 2.81 -4.64
CA LEU A 128 -9.16 3.98 -3.79
C LEU A 128 -7.95 4.81 -4.27
N ALA A 129 -6.84 4.16 -4.59
CA ALA A 129 -5.63 4.83 -5.08
C ALA A 129 -5.87 5.53 -6.43
N ILE A 130 -6.52 4.86 -7.39
CA ILE A 130 -6.84 5.41 -8.71
C ILE A 130 -7.72 6.66 -8.58
N GLN A 131 -8.77 6.59 -7.76
CA GLN A 131 -9.65 7.74 -7.53
C GLN A 131 -8.87 8.91 -6.91
N LYS A 132 -8.01 8.63 -5.93
CA LYS A 132 -7.18 9.66 -5.28
C LYS A 132 -6.14 10.28 -6.21
N LEU A 133 -5.67 9.51 -7.18
CA LEU A 133 -4.83 9.98 -8.30
C LEU A 133 -5.66 10.60 -9.44
N GLY A 134 -6.91 10.98 -9.19
CA GLY A 134 -7.79 11.65 -10.16
C GLY A 134 -8.20 10.79 -11.35
N GLY A 135 -8.17 9.46 -11.22
CA GLY A 135 -8.63 8.49 -12.22
C GLY A 135 -10.07 8.01 -12.02
N ASP A 136 -10.64 7.37 -13.04
CA ASP A 136 -11.93 6.67 -12.93
C ASP A 136 -11.73 5.22 -12.48
N ALA A 137 -12.07 4.95 -11.22
CA ALA A 137 -11.98 3.61 -10.63
C ALA A 137 -13.15 2.69 -11.00
N SER A 138 -14.15 3.15 -11.77
CA SER A 138 -15.41 2.41 -12.02
C SER A 138 -15.20 1.00 -12.55
N ASN A 139 -14.22 0.79 -13.44
CA ASN A 139 -13.92 -0.52 -14.01
C ASN A 139 -13.33 -1.49 -12.97
N VAL A 140 -12.55 -0.97 -12.03
CA VAL A 140 -11.98 -1.77 -10.93
C VAL A 140 -13.06 -2.09 -9.89
N VAL A 141 -13.86 -1.09 -9.52
CA VAL A 141 -14.94 -1.24 -8.51
C VAL A 141 -15.99 -2.27 -8.94
N LYS A 142 -16.36 -2.32 -10.22
CA LYS A 142 -17.31 -3.31 -10.75
C LYS A 142 -16.85 -4.76 -10.56
N ARG A 143 -15.55 -4.98 -10.41
CA ARG A 143 -14.96 -6.32 -10.26
C ARG A 143 -14.85 -6.78 -8.81
N ILE A 144 -15.10 -5.87 -7.86
CA ILE A 144 -15.21 -6.24 -6.45
C ILE A 144 -16.57 -6.92 -6.26
N SER A 145 -16.51 -8.20 -5.93
CA SER A 145 -17.65 -9.12 -5.89
C SER A 145 -17.84 -9.82 -4.54
N SER A 146 -16.85 -9.75 -3.66
CA SER A 146 -16.94 -10.26 -2.29
C SER A 146 -16.67 -9.18 -1.26
N ALA A 147 -16.85 -9.53 0.02
CA ALA A 147 -16.40 -8.68 1.11
C ALA A 147 -14.88 -8.45 1.04
N VAL A 148 -14.48 -7.23 1.39
CA VAL A 148 -13.10 -6.77 1.43
C VAL A 148 -12.78 -6.20 2.79
N LYS A 149 -11.58 -6.50 3.29
CA LYS A 149 -11.06 -5.96 4.54
C LYS A 149 -10.03 -4.89 4.24
N ILE A 150 -10.34 -3.63 4.59
CA ILE A 150 -9.50 -2.47 4.32
C ILE A 150 -9.10 -1.78 5.61
N TYR A 151 -7.87 -1.24 5.64
CA TYR A 151 -7.39 -0.43 6.74
C TYR A 151 -7.77 1.03 6.55
N ASN A 152 -8.52 1.61 7.49
CA ASN A 152 -8.99 3.00 7.42
C ASN A 152 -8.08 4.00 8.16
N GLY A 153 -6.87 3.59 8.56
CA GLY A 153 -5.96 4.39 9.41
C GLY A 153 -6.13 4.15 10.91
N THR A 154 -7.25 3.55 11.34
CA THR A 154 -7.50 3.20 12.73
C THR A 154 -7.62 1.69 12.91
N ASP A 155 -8.47 1.05 12.13
CA ASP A 155 -8.82 -0.37 12.22
C ASP A 155 -8.98 -1.00 10.84
N LEU A 156 -9.10 -2.33 10.81
CA LEU A 156 -9.48 -3.12 9.64
C LEU A 156 -11.00 -3.25 9.60
N VAL A 157 -11.61 -2.53 8.66
CA VAL A 157 -13.05 -2.56 8.42
C VAL A 157 -13.35 -3.56 7.32
N GLU A 158 -14.32 -4.43 7.56
CA GLU A 158 -14.87 -5.34 6.57
C GLU A 158 -16.09 -4.70 5.92
N LEU A 159 -16.06 -4.60 4.60
CA LEU A 159 -17.14 -4.04 3.79
C LEU A 159 -17.55 -5.08 2.77
N ASP A 160 -18.85 -5.37 2.67
CA ASP A 160 -19.35 -6.10 1.51
C ASP A 160 -19.18 -5.28 0.22
N ALA A 161 -19.44 -5.90 -0.94
CA ALA A 161 -19.23 -5.25 -2.22
C ALA A 161 -20.13 -4.00 -2.44
N GLU A 162 -21.33 -3.95 -1.85
CA GLU A 162 -22.22 -2.80 -1.94
C GLU A 162 -21.77 -1.68 -1.01
N ALA A 163 -21.48 -2.02 0.26
CA ALA A 163 -20.92 -1.11 1.24
C ALA A 163 -19.58 -0.50 0.76
N PHE A 164 -18.73 -1.26 0.07
CA PHE A 164 -17.50 -0.73 -0.52
C PHE A 164 -17.78 0.27 -1.65
N ARG A 165 -18.78 0.01 -2.51
CA ARG A 165 -19.19 0.94 -3.58
C ARG A 165 -19.72 2.24 -3.03
N ASP A 166 -20.42 2.21 -1.92
CA ASP A 166 -20.92 3.42 -1.28
C ASP A 166 -19.82 4.15 -0.50
N PHE A 167 -18.92 3.38 0.12
CA PHE A 167 -17.72 3.92 0.77
C PHE A 167 -16.86 4.73 -0.21
N ILE A 168 -16.56 4.20 -1.39
CA ILE A 168 -15.69 4.87 -2.37
C ILE A 168 -16.34 6.10 -3.00
N LYS A 169 -17.67 6.12 -3.18
CA LYS A 169 -18.41 7.32 -3.62
C LYS A 169 -18.39 8.43 -2.58
N SER A 170 -18.44 8.05 -1.30
CA SER A 170 -18.54 8.99 -0.18
C SER A 170 -17.18 9.55 0.25
N ASN A 171 -16.08 8.89 -0.11
CA ASN A 171 -14.71 9.26 0.26
C ASN A 171 -13.93 9.85 -0.93
N ILE A 172 -14.50 10.88 -1.56
CA ILE A 172 -13.75 11.79 -2.44
C ILE A 172 -12.88 12.66 -1.52
N PHE A 173 -11.69 12.17 -1.18
CA PHE A 173 -10.65 12.95 -0.48
C PHE A 173 -9.87 13.81 -1.46
#